data_AF-A0A392NSY1-F1
#
_entry.id   AF-A0A392NSY1-F1
#
_cell.length_a   1.000
_cell.length_b   1.000
_cell.length_c   1.000
_cell.angle_alpha   90.00
_cell.angle_beta   90.00
_cell.angle_gamma   90.00
#
_symmetry.space_group_name_H-M   'P 1'
#
loop_
_entity.id
_entity.type
_entity.pdbx_description
1 polymer ?
#
loop_
_entity_poly.entity_id
_entity_poly.type
_entity_poly.pdbx_seq_one_letter_code
_entity_poly.pdbx_strand_id
1 'polypeptide(L)'
;MVNPQGNDFQRNPADKNNGKFVTLPEFLELAKTKAVVGILIHIPNAPYLASKKGLDIVGAVTTALSNATFDKQTTQQVFIQSDDTSVLSKFKDIPSYKRVLYIEDKIDDIPVETVEEIKKHAEGLNLPKTSIVKTSDSWLVALTNVVKELKGANLTVFARTLKNEYMSLAFDYWSDPNVEIATYIHTAAVDGIITDFPATASRFMSK
;
A
#
# COMPACT_ATOMS: atom_id res chain seq x y z
N MET A 1 -5.14 -2.09 -13.94
CA MET A 1 -5.12 -3.41 -13.26
C MET A 1 -4.78 -4.47 -14.28
N VAL A 2 -3.68 -5.21 -14.08
CA VAL A 2 -3.26 -6.29 -15.00
C VAL A 2 -4.01 -7.58 -14.61
N ASN A 3 -4.69 -8.21 -15.57
CA ASN A 3 -5.29 -9.53 -15.33
C ASN A 3 -4.17 -10.59 -15.34
N PRO A 4 -4.04 -11.43 -14.30
CA PRO A 4 -3.11 -12.57 -14.30
C PRO A 4 -3.33 -13.58 -15.46
N GLN A 5 -4.49 -13.55 -16.13
CA GLN A 5 -4.87 -14.42 -17.24
C GLN A 5 -4.53 -13.82 -18.63
N GLY A 6 -3.78 -12.72 -18.67
CA GLY A 6 -3.38 -12.08 -19.93
C GLY A 6 -4.50 -11.26 -20.58
N ASN A 7 -4.36 -11.01 -21.88
CA ASN A 7 -5.28 -10.15 -22.63
C ASN A 7 -6.62 -10.82 -22.98
N ASP A 8 -6.70 -12.15 -22.88
CA ASP A 8 -7.85 -12.94 -23.33
C ASP A 8 -9.01 -12.91 -22.32
N PHE A 9 -8.69 -12.73 -21.04
CA PHE A 9 -9.68 -12.53 -20.00
C PHE A 9 -9.45 -11.13 -19.43
N GLN A 10 -10.24 -10.14 -19.84
CA GLN A 10 -10.09 -8.77 -19.33
C GLN A 10 -10.97 -8.59 -18.10
N ARG A 11 -10.45 -7.88 -17.09
CA ARG A 11 -11.30 -7.40 -15.98
C ARG A 11 -12.30 -6.37 -16.53
N ASN A 12 -13.57 -6.55 -16.20
CA ASN A 12 -14.68 -5.66 -16.58
C ASN A 12 -14.61 -5.17 -18.05
N PRO A 13 -14.75 -6.06 -19.04
CA PRO A 13 -14.61 -5.70 -20.46
C PRO A 13 -15.67 -4.70 -20.93
N ALA A 14 -16.85 -4.68 -20.29
CA ALA A 14 -17.93 -3.76 -20.61
C ALA A 14 -17.53 -2.28 -20.36
N ASP A 15 -16.69 -2.02 -19.35
CA ASP A 15 -16.30 -0.67 -18.95
C ASP A 15 -14.82 -0.34 -19.26
N LYS A 16 -14.17 -1.08 -20.16
CA LYS A 16 -12.73 -1.01 -20.41
C LYS A 16 -12.18 0.43 -20.55
N ASN A 17 -12.94 1.31 -21.19
CA ASN A 17 -12.54 2.70 -21.47
C ASN A 17 -13.46 3.75 -20.81
N ASN A 18 -14.30 3.34 -19.86
CA ASN A 18 -15.29 4.24 -19.24
C ASN A 18 -14.67 5.14 -18.15
N GLY A 19 -13.45 4.84 -17.71
CA GLY A 19 -12.70 5.66 -16.76
C GLY A 19 -12.14 6.94 -17.37
N LYS A 20 -11.97 7.97 -16.53
CA LYS A 20 -11.27 9.22 -16.88
C LYS A 20 -10.15 9.45 -15.88
N PHE A 21 -9.05 10.04 -16.35
CA PHE A 21 -8.03 10.54 -15.44
C PHE A 21 -8.60 11.72 -14.66
N VAL A 22 -8.32 11.74 -13.36
CA VAL A 22 -8.63 12.86 -12.47
C VAL A 22 -7.32 13.46 -11.97
N THR A 23 -7.33 14.76 -11.74
CA THR A 23 -6.23 15.47 -11.10
C THR A 23 -6.21 15.16 -9.60
N LEU A 24 -5.07 15.40 -8.95
CA LEU A 24 -4.96 15.24 -7.50
C LEU A 24 -5.95 16.14 -6.73
N PRO A 25 -6.15 17.43 -7.05
CA PRO A 25 -7.17 18.25 -6.41
C PRO A 25 -8.60 17.68 -6.53
N GLU A 26 -8.98 17.17 -7.71
CA GLU A 26 -10.30 16.54 -7.90
C GLU A 26 -10.46 15.27 -7.05
N PHE A 27 -9.42 14.45 -6.95
CA PHE A 27 -9.40 13.28 -6.06
C PHE A 27 -9.56 13.68 -4.58
N LEU A 28 -8.84 14.72 -4.14
CA LEU A 28 -8.90 15.21 -2.76
C LEU A 28 -10.30 15.78 -2.42
N GLU A 29 -10.92 16.49 -3.36
CA GLU A 29 -12.29 16.98 -3.21
C GLU A 29 -13.32 15.85 -3.17
N LEU A 30 -13.15 14.83 -4.00
CA LEU A 30 -13.96 13.62 -3.96
C LEU A 30 -13.84 12.91 -2.61
N ALA A 31 -12.63 12.77 -2.07
CA ALA A 31 -12.37 12.14 -0.78
C ALA A 31 -13.09 12.89 0.37
N LYS A 32 -13.06 14.22 0.36
CA LYS A 32 -13.83 15.05 1.31
C LYS A 32 -15.33 14.85 1.15
N THR A 33 -15.83 14.96 -0.08
CA THR A 33 -17.26 14.84 -0.40
C THR A 33 -17.83 13.48 0.02
N LYS A 34 -17.04 12.41 -0.16
CA LYS A 34 -17.43 11.05 0.23
C LYS A 34 -17.17 10.74 1.71
N ALA A 35 -16.61 11.68 2.47
CA ALA A 35 -16.27 11.52 3.88
C ALA A 35 -15.52 10.21 4.17
N VAL A 36 -14.54 9.86 3.31
CA VAL A 36 -13.75 8.64 3.49
C VAL A 36 -12.92 8.72 4.76
N VAL A 37 -12.68 7.58 5.41
CA VAL A 37 -11.88 7.51 6.66
C VAL A 37 -10.41 7.89 6.48
N GLY A 38 -9.90 7.84 5.25
CA GLY A 38 -8.54 8.23 4.94
C GLY A 38 -8.21 8.13 3.46
N ILE A 39 -7.04 8.67 3.11
CA ILE A 39 -6.46 8.64 1.76
C ILE A 39 -5.03 8.11 1.82
N LEU A 40 -4.59 7.50 0.72
CA LEU A 40 -3.20 7.11 0.50
C LEU A 40 -2.71 7.75 -0.79
N ILE A 41 -1.66 8.56 -0.68
CA ILE A 41 -1.00 9.20 -1.83
C ILE A 41 0.36 8.52 -2.04
N HIS A 42 0.53 7.88 -3.18
CA HIS A 42 1.79 7.25 -3.57
C HIS A 42 2.60 8.17 -4.47
N ILE A 43 3.84 8.46 -4.07
CA ILE A 43 4.82 9.28 -4.79
C ILE A 43 6.01 8.40 -5.20
N PRO A 44 5.91 7.59 -6.26
CA PRO A 44 7.01 6.73 -6.71
C PRO A 44 8.05 7.53 -7.51
N ASN A 45 9.31 7.08 -7.51
CA ASN A 45 10.37 7.56 -8.40
C ASN A 45 10.64 9.08 -8.36
N ALA A 46 10.35 9.75 -7.24
CA ALA A 46 10.44 11.20 -7.16
C ALA A 46 11.85 11.77 -7.48
N PRO A 47 12.97 11.18 -7.01
CA PRO A 47 14.31 11.67 -7.36
C PRO A 47 14.61 11.61 -8.86
N TYR A 48 14.15 10.56 -9.54
CA TYR A 48 14.29 10.43 -10.98
C TYR A 48 13.47 11.51 -11.71
N LEU A 49 12.22 11.72 -11.32
CA LEU A 49 11.35 12.73 -11.95
C LEU A 49 11.91 14.14 -11.77
N ALA A 50 12.44 14.47 -10.59
CA ALA A 50 13.08 15.76 -10.36
C ALA A 50 14.37 15.91 -11.20
N SER A 51 15.31 14.97 -11.10
CA SER A 51 16.65 15.12 -11.69
C SER A 51 16.71 14.87 -13.19
N LYS A 52 15.83 14.02 -13.74
CA LYS A 52 15.86 13.62 -15.17
C LYS A 52 14.71 14.20 -15.98
N LYS A 53 13.61 14.60 -15.34
CA LYS A 53 12.45 15.17 -16.03
C LYS A 53 12.15 16.61 -15.62
N GLY A 54 12.82 17.16 -14.62
CA GLY A 54 12.57 18.51 -14.11
C GLY A 54 11.19 18.64 -13.44
N LEU A 55 10.61 17.53 -12.99
CA LEU A 55 9.26 17.48 -12.40
C LEU A 55 9.36 17.39 -10.87
N ASP A 56 8.96 18.45 -10.19
CA ASP A 56 8.85 18.48 -8.73
C ASP A 56 7.50 17.92 -8.25
N ILE A 57 7.38 16.59 -8.32
CA ILE A 57 6.16 15.90 -7.87
C ILE A 57 5.93 16.08 -6.37
N VAL A 58 7.00 16.17 -5.57
CA VAL A 58 6.87 16.35 -4.12
C VAL A 58 6.25 17.72 -3.82
N GLY A 59 6.77 18.80 -4.42
CA GLY A 59 6.20 20.13 -4.28
C GLY A 59 4.75 20.22 -4.77
N ALA A 60 4.43 19.56 -5.89
CA ALA A 60 3.07 19.50 -6.42
C ALA A 60 2.09 18.82 -5.45
N VAL A 61 2.47 17.68 -4.86
CA VAL A 61 1.65 16.95 -3.88
C VAL A 61 1.50 17.76 -2.59
N THR A 62 2.59 18.32 -2.06
CA THR A 62 2.55 19.17 -0.84
C THR A 62 1.60 20.34 -1.03
N THR A 63 1.69 21.03 -2.17
CA THR A 63 0.81 22.17 -2.49
C THR A 63 -0.64 21.75 -2.59
N ALA A 64 -0.94 20.65 -3.30
CA ALA A 64 -2.31 20.17 -3.46
C ALA A 64 -2.94 19.76 -2.12
N LEU A 65 -2.19 19.06 -1.27
CA LEU A 65 -2.67 18.65 0.06
C LEU A 65 -2.93 19.85 0.98
N SER A 66 -2.04 20.84 1.00
CA SER A 66 -2.21 22.04 1.84
C SER A 66 -3.37 22.92 1.33
N ASN A 67 -3.49 23.11 0.01
CA ASN A 67 -4.64 23.81 -0.58
C ASN A 67 -5.96 23.12 -0.26
N ALA A 68 -5.96 21.79 -0.24
CA ALA A 68 -7.09 20.98 0.17
C ALA A 68 -7.14 20.75 1.69
N THR A 69 -6.38 21.49 2.51
CA THR A 69 -6.42 21.48 3.98
C THR A 69 -6.23 20.10 4.64
N PHE A 70 -5.64 19.14 3.94
CA PHE A 70 -5.37 17.80 4.48
C PHE A 70 -4.24 17.83 5.51
N ASP A 71 -3.37 18.83 5.45
CA ASP A 71 -2.32 19.12 6.44
C ASP A 71 -2.86 19.49 7.83
N LYS A 72 -4.11 19.98 7.89
CA LYS A 72 -4.77 20.45 9.11
C LYS A 72 -5.94 19.58 9.56
N GLN A 73 -6.32 18.58 8.76
CA GLN A 73 -7.44 17.68 9.04
C GLN A 73 -7.10 16.71 10.17
N THR A 74 -8.06 16.46 11.07
CA THR A 74 -7.90 15.53 12.20
C THR A 74 -8.82 14.31 12.12
N THR A 75 -9.82 14.32 11.23
CA THR A 75 -10.80 13.22 11.14
C THR A 75 -10.43 12.16 10.10
N GLN A 76 -9.67 12.53 9.07
CA GLN A 76 -9.25 11.62 8.00
C GLN A 76 -7.77 11.30 8.12
N GLN A 77 -7.42 10.01 8.08
CA GLN A 77 -6.02 9.60 8.05
C GLN A 77 -5.42 9.88 6.67
N VAL A 78 -4.27 10.55 6.63
CA VAL A 78 -3.49 10.72 5.40
C VAL A 78 -2.26 9.81 5.47
N PHE A 79 -2.12 8.92 4.49
CA PHE A 79 -0.91 8.14 4.28
C PHE A 79 -0.12 8.74 3.11
N ILE A 80 1.13 9.10 3.36
CA ILE A 80 2.09 9.49 2.31
C ILE A 80 3.02 8.32 2.09
N GLN A 81 2.96 7.74 0.90
CA GLN A 81 3.75 6.58 0.53
C GLN A 81 4.81 6.95 -0.51
N SER A 82 6.03 6.43 -0.36
CA SER A 82 7.14 6.62 -1.30
C SER A 82 8.09 5.44 -1.24
N ASP A 83 8.79 5.17 -2.34
CA ASP A 83 9.91 4.23 -2.44
C ASP A 83 11.23 4.82 -1.90
N ASP A 84 11.25 6.13 -1.65
CA ASP A 84 12.42 6.88 -1.20
C ASP A 84 12.19 7.54 0.19
N THR A 85 13.10 7.29 1.13
CA THR A 85 13.04 7.80 2.51
C THR A 85 13.31 9.31 2.62
N SER A 86 14.08 9.89 1.69
CA SER A 86 14.32 11.34 1.63
C SER A 86 13.06 12.09 1.22
N VAL A 87 12.22 11.48 0.37
CA VAL A 87 10.89 12.01 0.03
C VAL A 87 9.98 11.97 1.25
N LEU A 88 9.90 10.84 1.96
CA LEU A 88 9.08 10.74 3.18
C LEU A 88 9.52 11.79 4.22
N SER A 89 10.82 12.01 4.38
CA SER A 89 11.37 12.99 5.32
C SER A 89 10.88 14.41 5.09
N LYS A 90 10.50 14.78 3.86
CA LYS A 90 9.93 16.11 3.55
C LYS A 90 8.53 16.33 4.15
N PHE A 91 7.87 15.25 4.58
CA PHE A 91 6.53 15.29 5.19
C PHE A 91 6.56 15.11 6.71
N LYS A 92 7.75 15.04 7.33
CA LYS A 92 7.90 14.74 8.77
C LYS A 92 7.33 15.81 9.69
N ASP A 93 7.30 17.06 9.23
CA ASP A 93 6.88 18.21 10.04
C ASP A 93 5.35 18.37 10.09
N ILE A 94 4.60 17.48 9.41
CA ILE A 94 3.13 17.42 9.42
C ILE A 94 2.70 16.16 10.20
N PRO A 95 2.45 16.26 11.52
CA PRO A 95 2.25 15.08 12.38
C PRO A 95 0.95 14.32 12.10
N SER A 96 0.00 14.91 11.38
CA SER A 96 -1.23 14.24 10.95
C SER A 96 -0.98 13.21 9.84
N TYR A 97 0.16 13.29 9.14
CA TYR A 97 0.51 12.37 8.07
C TYR A 97 1.24 11.14 8.61
N LYS A 98 0.82 9.95 8.17
CA LYS A 98 1.57 8.71 8.36
C LYS A 98 2.42 8.45 7.13
N ARG A 99 3.73 8.35 7.32
CA ARG A 99 4.71 8.12 6.26
C ARG A 99 4.92 6.62 6.09
N VAL A 100 4.73 6.12 4.88
CA VAL A 100 4.76 4.68 4.57
C VAL A 100 5.86 4.41 3.53
N LEU A 101 6.85 3.61 3.89
CA LEU A 101 7.87 3.17 2.94
C LEU A 101 7.33 2.06 2.04
N TYR A 102 7.43 2.24 0.73
CA TYR A 102 7.07 1.26 -0.27
C TYR A 102 8.29 0.44 -0.68
N ILE A 103 8.32 -0.84 -0.31
CA ILE A 103 9.40 -1.74 -0.71
C ILE A 103 8.97 -2.49 -1.96
N GLU A 104 9.42 -2.11 -3.15
CA GLU A 104 8.98 -2.73 -4.41
C GLU A 104 9.28 -4.23 -4.47
N ASP A 105 10.52 -4.59 -4.14
CA ASP A 105 11.04 -5.94 -4.28
C ASP A 105 10.62 -6.88 -3.15
N LYS A 106 10.62 -8.18 -3.47
CA LYS A 106 10.47 -9.21 -2.47
C LYS A 106 11.69 -9.19 -1.54
N ILE A 107 11.44 -9.21 -0.23
CA ILE A 107 12.45 -9.38 0.81
C ILE A 107 12.13 -10.63 1.61
N ASP A 108 13.15 -11.39 1.99
CA ASP A 108 13.00 -12.61 2.78
C ASP A 108 13.34 -12.40 4.27
N ASP A 109 14.08 -11.33 4.57
CA ASP A 109 14.48 -10.86 5.88
C ASP A 109 14.55 -9.32 5.91
N ILE A 110 14.68 -8.77 7.11
CA ILE A 110 14.98 -7.35 7.31
C ILE A 110 15.86 -7.21 8.56
N PRO A 111 17.15 -6.83 8.43
CA PRO A 111 18.04 -6.70 9.57
C PRO A 111 17.59 -5.59 10.52
N VAL A 112 17.84 -5.75 11.82
CA VAL A 112 17.44 -4.79 12.87
C VAL A 112 18.01 -3.40 12.58
N GLU A 113 19.26 -3.30 12.16
CA GLU A 113 19.89 -2.03 11.77
C GLU A 113 19.16 -1.31 10.62
N THR A 114 18.58 -2.08 9.70
CA THR A 114 17.78 -1.54 8.59
C THR A 114 16.44 -1.03 9.11
N VAL A 115 15.79 -1.78 10.00
CA VAL A 115 14.54 -1.36 10.66
C VAL A 115 14.76 -0.06 11.45
N GLU A 116 15.86 0.03 12.18
CA GLU A 116 16.26 1.20 12.98
C GLU A 116 16.55 2.44 12.13
N GLU A 117 17.01 2.27 10.90
CA GLU A 117 17.16 3.37 9.95
C GLU A 117 15.81 3.80 9.37
N ILE A 118 14.97 2.83 8.96
CA ILE A 118 13.66 3.10 8.36
C ILE A 118 12.76 3.89 9.32
N LYS A 119 12.74 3.53 10.61
CA LYS A 119 11.87 4.19 11.60
C LYS A 119 12.17 5.68 11.80
N LYS A 120 13.35 6.17 11.39
CA LYS A 120 13.68 7.61 11.42
C LYS A 120 12.87 8.40 10.40
N HIS A 121 12.38 7.73 9.34
CA HIS A 121 11.79 8.37 8.17
C HIS A 121 10.34 7.94 7.93
N ALA A 122 9.93 6.76 8.39
CA ALA A 122 8.60 6.20 8.16
C ALA A 122 7.95 5.65 9.45
N GLU A 123 6.62 5.68 9.51
CA GLU A 123 5.82 5.02 10.56
C GLU A 123 5.22 3.68 10.12
N GLY A 124 5.37 3.32 8.84
CA GLY A 124 4.93 2.03 8.34
C GLY A 124 5.59 1.61 7.04
N LEU A 125 5.37 0.35 6.67
CA LEU A 125 5.85 -0.24 5.44
C LEU A 125 4.70 -0.88 4.68
N ASN A 126 4.74 -0.69 3.37
CA ASN A 126 3.95 -1.47 2.44
C ASN A 126 4.87 -2.51 1.79
N LEU A 127 4.53 -3.79 1.92
CA LEU A 127 5.35 -4.92 1.49
C LEU A 127 4.60 -5.82 0.49
N PRO A 128 5.29 -6.40 -0.49
CA PRO A 128 4.76 -7.51 -1.26
C PRO A 128 4.33 -8.63 -0.33
N LYS A 129 3.16 -9.23 -0.59
CA LYS A 129 2.58 -10.28 0.24
C LYS A 129 3.51 -11.50 0.34
N THR A 130 4.33 -11.73 -0.69
CA THR A 130 5.35 -12.78 -0.76
C THR A 130 6.59 -12.51 0.10
N SER A 131 6.80 -11.28 0.57
CA SER A 131 7.82 -10.94 1.56
C SER A 131 7.41 -11.30 3.00
N ILE A 132 6.12 -11.57 3.20
CA ILE A 132 5.54 -11.89 4.51
C ILE A 132 5.25 -13.39 4.59
N VAL A 133 4.56 -13.93 3.58
CA VAL A 133 4.34 -15.38 3.44
C VAL A 133 5.03 -15.86 2.18
N LYS A 134 6.07 -16.68 2.33
CA LYS A 134 6.84 -17.21 1.21
C LYS A 134 6.01 -18.22 0.43
N THR A 135 6.09 -18.11 -0.90
CA THR A 135 5.46 -19.05 -1.83
C THR A 135 6.50 -19.67 -2.76
N SER A 136 6.35 -20.95 -3.11
CA SER A 136 7.11 -21.62 -4.17
C SER A 136 6.16 -22.46 -5.00
N ASP A 137 6.20 -22.34 -6.32
CA ASP A 137 5.32 -23.06 -7.25
C ASP A 137 3.82 -23.00 -6.85
N SER A 138 3.40 -21.83 -6.35
CA SER A 138 2.05 -21.56 -5.83
C SER A 138 1.66 -22.30 -4.53
N TRP A 139 2.61 -22.87 -3.80
CA TRP A 139 2.41 -23.43 -2.46
C TRP A 139 2.95 -22.49 -1.39
N LEU A 140 2.30 -22.44 -0.22
CA LEU A 140 2.81 -21.76 0.95
C LEU A 140 4.00 -22.54 1.51
N VAL A 141 5.11 -21.85 1.77
CA VAL A 141 6.36 -22.49 2.24
C VAL A 141 6.67 -22.12 3.67
N ALA A 142 6.60 -20.83 4.01
CA ALA A 142 6.97 -20.35 5.34
C ALA A 142 6.42 -18.93 5.60
N LEU A 143 6.23 -18.61 6.88
CA LEU A 143 6.09 -17.23 7.33
C LEU A 143 7.48 -16.62 7.53
N THR A 144 7.72 -15.39 7.08
CA THR A 144 8.97 -14.68 7.34
C THR A 144 8.95 -14.00 8.71
N ASN A 145 10.14 -13.63 9.21
CA ASN A 145 10.23 -12.81 10.42
C ASN A 145 10.02 -11.31 10.16
N VAL A 146 9.82 -10.89 8.90
CA VAL A 146 9.77 -9.46 8.52
C VAL A 146 8.70 -8.70 9.31
N VAL A 147 7.49 -9.25 9.42
CA VAL A 147 6.42 -8.59 10.19
C VAL A 147 6.78 -8.50 11.66
N LYS A 148 7.37 -9.56 12.23
CA LYS A 148 7.78 -9.60 13.63
C LYS A 148 8.82 -8.52 13.95
N GLU A 149 9.86 -8.39 13.13
CA GLU A 149 10.92 -7.39 13.32
C GLU A 149 10.37 -5.96 13.18
N LEU A 150 9.56 -5.69 12.16
CA LEU A 150 8.95 -4.38 11.94
C LEU A 150 8.02 -3.96 13.08
N LYS A 151 7.13 -4.87 13.51
CA LYS A 151 6.21 -4.59 14.62
C LYS A 151 6.95 -4.49 15.95
N GLY A 152 8.04 -5.23 16.15
CA GLY A 152 8.93 -5.07 17.30
C GLY A 152 9.52 -3.66 17.43
N ALA A 153 9.66 -2.96 16.30
CA ALA A 153 10.08 -1.55 16.24
C ALA A 153 8.92 -0.55 16.17
N ASN A 154 7.68 -0.98 16.45
CA ASN A 154 6.45 -0.17 16.37
C ASN A 154 6.12 0.40 14.97
N LEU A 155 6.57 -0.27 13.91
CA LEU A 155 6.21 0.10 12.54
C LEU A 155 4.92 -0.61 12.11
N THR A 156 4.03 0.15 11.47
CA THR A 156 2.79 -0.39 10.88
C THR A 156 3.12 -1.20 9.62
N VAL A 157 2.58 -2.40 9.47
CA VAL A 157 2.87 -3.27 8.31
C VAL A 157 1.62 -3.48 7.45
N PHE A 158 1.74 -3.17 6.15
CA PHE A 158 0.72 -3.42 5.14
C PHE A 158 1.19 -4.51 4.16
N ALA A 159 0.32 -5.49 3.88
CA ALA A 159 0.57 -6.50 2.84
C ALA A 159 -0.14 -6.14 1.52
N ARG A 160 0.59 -6.16 0.40
CA ARG A 160 0.05 -5.90 -0.95
C ARG A 160 0.42 -6.97 -1.98
N THR A 161 -0.33 -7.21 -3.05
CA THR A 161 -1.73 -6.84 -3.26
C THR A 161 -2.53 -8.12 -3.22
N LEU A 162 -3.46 -8.23 -2.27
CA LEU A 162 -4.36 -9.38 -2.17
C LEU A 162 -5.41 -9.29 -3.29
N LYS A 163 -5.71 -10.41 -3.90
CA LYS A 163 -6.54 -10.52 -5.09
C LYS A 163 -7.44 -11.75 -4.98
N ASN A 164 -8.67 -11.65 -5.46
CA ASN A 164 -9.62 -12.75 -5.36
C ASN A 164 -9.41 -13.84 -6.41
N GLU A 165 -8.73 -13.52 -7.52
CA GLU A 165 -8.57 -14.49 -8.59
C GLU A 165 -7.72 -15.68 -8.13
N TYR A 166 -8.20 -16.89 -8.39
CA TYR A 166 -7.57 -18.13 -7.94
C TYR A 166 -6.10 -18.27 -8.35
N MET A 167 -5.70 -17.75 -9.52
CA MET A 167 -4.30 -17.78 -9.98
C MET A 167 -3.36 -16.90 -9.15
N SER A 168 -3.92 -15.95 -8.39
CA SER A 168 -3.15 -15.11 -7.48
C SER A 168 -3.04 -15.71 -6.08
N LEU A 169 -3.81 -16.76 -5.79
CA LEU A 169 -3.87 -17.45 -4.51
C LEU A 169 -2.93 -18.67 -4.53
N ALA A 170 -2.30 -18.95 -3.39
CA ALA A 170 -1.62 -20.22 -3.21
C ALA A 170 -2.64 -21.38 -3.17
N PHE A 171 -2.23 -22.59 -3.56
CA PHE A 171 -3.08 -23.76 -3.57
C PHE A 171 -3.63 -24.11 -2.19
N ASP A 172 -2.87 -23.84 -1.14
CA ASP A 172 -3.25 -24.01 0.27
C ASP A 172 -4.45 -23.15 0.68
N TYR A 173 -4.80 -22.11 -0.09
CA TYR A 173 -5.99 -21.30 0.16
C TYR A 173 -7.26 -21.86 -0.46
N TRP A 174 -7.20 -23.00 -1.17
CA TRP A 174 -8.35 -23.67 -1.79
C TRP A 174 -9.22 -22.76 -2.66
N SER A 175 -8.58 -21.80 -3.34
CA SER A 175 -9.26 -20.75 -4.13
C SER A 175 -10.22 -19.86 -3.32
N ASP A 176 -10.08 -19.81 -1.99
CA ASP A 176 -10.87 -18.94 -1.11
C ASP A 176 -10.02 -17.72 -0.66
N PRO A 177 -10.32 -16.51 -1.16
CA PRO A 177 -9.59 -15.30 -0.76
C PRO A 177 -9.78 -14.92 0.71
N ASN A 178 -10.82 -15.42 1.39
CA ASN A 178 -10.98 -15.18 2.82
C ASN A 178 -9.91 -15.91 3.64
N VAL A 179 -9.44 -17.09 3.18
CA VAL A 179 -8.35 -17.83 3.82
C VAL A 179 -7.02 -17.08 3.65
N GLU A 180 -6.80 -16.46 2.49
CA GLU A 180 -5.64 -15.57 2.28
C GLU A 180 -5.71 -14.37 3.25
N ILE A 181 -6.84 -13.66 3.29
CA ILE A 181 -7.02 -12.53 4.21
C ILE A 181 -6.78 -12.96 5.66
N ALA A 182 -7.38 -14.07 6.10
CA ALA A 182 -7.17 -14.62 7.44
C ALA A 182 -5.70 -14.93 7.71
N THR A 183 -4.96 -15.45 6.73
CA THR A 183 -3.54 -15.73 6.88
C THR A 183 -2.74 -14.46 7.12
N TYR A 184 -2.99 -13.38 6.38
CA TYR A 184 -2.25 -12.13 6.59
C TYR A 184 -2.67 -11.42 7.90
N ILE A 185 -3.96 -11.41 8.22
CA ILE A 185 -4.50 -10.67 9.37
C ILE A 185 -4.32 -11.41 10.70
N HIS A 186 -4.61 -12.71 10.75
CA HIS A 186 -4.59 -13.46 12.00
C HIS A 186 -3.28 -14.22 12.22
N THR A 187 -2.69 -14.78 11.15
CA THR A 187 -1.45 -15.58 11.28
C THR A 187 -0.21 -14.69 11.18
N ALA A 188 -0.09 -13.90 10.12
CA ALA A 188 1.05 -12.99 9.94
C ALA A 188 0.92 -11.71 10.78
N ALA A 189 -0.29 -11.41 11.29
CA ALA A 189 -0.59 -10.26 12.14
C ALA A 189 -0.18 -8.91 11.54
N VAL A 190 -0.39 -8.71 10.24
CA VAL A 190 -0.21 -7.40 9.59
C VAL A 190 -1.27 -6.42 10.08
N ASP A 191 -0.98 -5.12 10.03
CA ASP A 191 -1.88 -4.07 10.50
C ASP A 191 -2.90 -3.65 9.43
N GLY A 192 -2.64 -3.97 8.17
CA GLY A 192 -3.60 -3.79 7.09
C GLY A 192 -3.23 -4.52 5.81
N ILE A 193 -4.20 -4.58 4.89
CA ILE A 193 -4.03 -5.18 3.58
C ILE A 193 -4.39 -4.16 2.49
N ILE A 194 -3.70 -4.27 1.35
CA ILE A 194 -4.05 -3.55 0.11
C ILE A 194 -4.59 -4.58 -0.86
N THR A 195 -5.80 -4.32 -1.38
CA THR A 195 -6.50 -5.26 -2.25
C THR A 195 -7.22 -4.56 -3.39
N ASP A 196 -7.29 -5.24 -4.53
CA ASP A 196 -8.14 -4.83 -5.65
C ASP A 196 -9.62 -5.16 -5.41
N PHE A 197 -9.96 -5.89 -4.33
CA PHE A 197 -11.29 -6.39 -4.02
C PHE A 197 -11.79 -5.89 -2.65
N PRO A 198 -11.96 -4.56 -2.47
CA PRO A 198 -12.28 -3.98 -1.17
C PRO A 198 -13.57 -4.55 -0.55
N ALA A 199 -14.58 -4.87 -1.35
CA ALA A 199 -15.81 -5.49 -0.83
C ALA A 199 -15.59 -6.86 -0.15
N THR A 200 -14.60 -7.62 -0.60
CA THR A 200 -14.24 -8.92 0.02
C THR A 200 -13.57 -8.70 1.36
N ALA A 201 -12.59 -7.78 1.40
CA ALA A 201 -11.93 -7.39 2.64
C ALA A 201 -12.92 -6.79 3.65
N SER A 202 -13.76 -5.84 3.24
CA SER A 202 -14.76 -5.23 4.13
C SER A 202 -15.73 -6.26 4.72
N ARG A 203 -16.21 -7.22 3.92
CA ARG A 203 -17.07 -8.30 4.41
C ARG A 203 -16.34 -9.17 5.44
N PHE A 204 -15.08 -9.54 5.18
CA PHE A 204 -14.27 -10.33 6.10
C PHE A 204 -14.08 -9.60 7.44
N MET A 205 -13.72 -8.31 7.40
CA MET A 205 -13.41 -7.50 8.58
C MET A 205 -14.65 -7.02 9.36
N SER A 206 -15.84 -7.08 8.75
CA SER A 206 -17.10 -6.66 9.39
C SER A 206 -17.66 -7.67 10.40
N LYS A 207 -17.02 -8.83 10.52
CA LYS A 207 -17.38 -9.91 11.45
C LYS A 207 -16.35 -9.99 12.56
#